data_AF-A0A0Q7DD34-F1
#
_entry.id   AF-A0A0Q7DD34-F1
#
_cell.length_a   1.000
_cell.length_b   1.000
_cell.length_c   1.000
_cell.angle_alpha   90.00
_cell.angle_beta   90.00
_cell.angle_gamma   90.00
#
_symmetry.space_group_name_H-M   'P 1'
#
loop_
_entity.id
_entity.type
_entity.pdbx_description
1 polymer ?
#
loop_
_entity_poly.entity_id
_entity_poly.type
_entity_poly.pdbx_seq_one_letter_code
_entity_poly.pdbx_strand_id
1 'polypeptide(L)'
;MVSDGSKLSLRALLHYLWDQAGLTRWEPGFAGKRSWGTVRKHLLQAAEHKIARGESLRSRLYIPEVFTVEQRDQLNARRLGHWRHAVAAPGRPQQLMLLIGEVKEIVPARYGYRAVIKHVPDQAFALDEALYRRLGRRFEAELTLWGATDGVRMLTIATFAVNETGIPTIAELSLMAVTLQWLPVDNLFEMQLVDRLVTERRSFIKGLRYNVSPSTVVATAALIDTGDRPTMLFVSSLAEAARWGTDRESREQPLAATWCGIT
;
A
#
# COMPACT_ATOMS: atom_id res chain seq x y z
N MET A 1 0.96 3.76 -21.94
CA MET A 1 1.45 2.49 -22.50
C MET A 1 0.64 1.37 -21.89
N VAL A 2 -0.01 0.58 -22.75
CA VAL A 2 -0.72 -0.65 -22.36
C VAL A 2 0.33 -1.61 -21.81
N SER A 3 0.13 -2.12 -20.60
CA SER A 3 1.06 -3.09 -19.99
C SER A 3 0.97 -4.41 -20.74
N ASP A 4 2.09 -4.86 -21.28
CA ASP A 4 2.28 -6.23 -21.74
C ASP A 4 1.89 -7.19 -20.60
N GLY A 5 1.01 -8.16 -20.89
CA GLY A 5 0.24 -8.95 -19.92
C GLY A 5 1.01 -9.87 -18.96
N SER A 6 2.32 -9.67 -18.78
CA SER A 6 3.19 -10.43 -17.87
C SER A 6 3.84 -9.59 -16.75
N LYS A 7 3.62 -8.26 -16.71
CA LYS A 7 4.24 -7.37 -15.71
C LYS A 7 3.20 -6.68 -14.82
N LEU A 8 3.07 -7.16 -13.57
CA LEU A 8 2.37 -6.44 -12.52
C LEU A 8 3.06 -5.09 -12.26
N SER A 9 2.30 -4.00 -12.23
CA SER A 9 2.81 -2.70 -11.76
C SER A 9 3.18 -2.76 -10.26
N LEU A 10 4.03 -1.86 -9.77
CA LEU A 10 4.37 -1.78 -8.34
C LEU A 10 3.12 -1.64 -7.46
N ARG A 11 2.18 -0.77 -7.83
CA ARG A 11 0.90 -0.64 -7.10
C ARG A 11 0.11 -1.94 -7.10
N ALA A 12 0.01 -2.63 -8.23
CA ALA A 12 -0.69 -3.92 -8.30
C ALA A 12 0.00 -4.98 -7.44
N LEU A 13 1.33 -5.02 -7.41
CA LEU A 13 2.10 -5.89 -6.52
C LEU A 13 1.84 -5.58 -5.04
N LEU A 14 1.81 -4.30 -4.65
CA LEU A 14 1.50 -3.92 -3.27
C LEU A 14 0.10 -4.37 -2.87
N HIS A 15 -0.91 -4.09 -3.70
CA HIS A 15 -2.29 -4.51 -3.43
C HIS A 15 -2.40 -6.03 -3.33
N TYR A 16 -1.77 -6.76 -4.25
CA TYR A 16 -1.74 -8.22 -4.22
C TYR A 16 -1.09 -8.75 -2.94
N LEU A 17 0.08 -8.22 -2.54
CA LEU A 17 0.72 -8.64 -1.28
C LEU A 17 -0.13 -8.30 -0.06
N TRP A 18 -0.81 -7.15 -0.06
CA TRP A 18 -1.70 -6.73 1.03
C TRP A 18 -2.89 -7.68 1.20
N ASP A 19 -3.50 -8.06 0.09
CA ASP A 19 -4.63 -8.99 0.06
C ASP A 19 -4.20 -10.41 0.47
N GLN A 20 -3.10 -10.91 -0.08
CA GLN A 20 -2.54 -12.23 0.28
C GLN A 20 -2.07 -12.30 1.73
N ALA A 21 -1.67 -11.16 2.32
CA ALA A 21 -1.34 -11.05 3.73
C ALA A 21 -2.58 -11.03 4.65
N GLY A 22 -3.79 -11.01 4.09
CA GLY A 22 -5.06 -10.90 4.81
C GLY A 22 -5.29 -9.53 5.43
N LEU A 23 -4.55 -8.51 5.00
CA LEU A 23 -4.61 -7.15 5.57
C LEU A 23 -5.80 -6.35 5.06
N THR A 24 -6.53 -6.86 4.06
CA THR A 24 -7.84 -6.36 3.60
C THR A 24 -8.98 -6.79 4.51
N ARG A 25 -8.83 -7.90 5.27
CA ARG A 25 -9.86 -8.39 6.19
C ARG A 25 -9.83 -7.61 7.50
N TRP A 26 -10.98 -7.35 8.09
CA TRP A 26 -11.13 -6.79 9.42
C TRP A 26 -12.15 -7.58 10.23
N GLU A 27 -11.84 -7.77 11.51
CA GLU A 27 -12.73 -8.33 12.52
C GLU A 27 -12.49 -7.57 13.83
N PRO A 28 -13.51 -7.40 14.68
CA PRO A 28 -13.38 -6.67 15.94
C PRO A 28 -12.26 -7.18 16.85
N GLY A 29 -11.96 -8.48 16.77
CA GLY A 29 -10.88 -9.12 17.53
C GLY A 29 -9.46 -8.65 17.18
N PHE A 30 -9.28 -7.94 16.06
CA PHE A 30 -7.99 -7.39 15.63
C PHE A 30 -7.68 -6.00 16.20
N ALA A 31 -8.67 -5.31 16.78
CA ALA A 31 -8.49 -4.00 17.40
C ALA A 31 -7.34 -4.05 18.43
N GLY A 32 -6.40 -3.11 18.32
CA GLY A 32 -5.20 -3.03 19.18
C GLY A 32 -4.11 -4.08 18.90
N LYS A 33 -4.38 -5.11 18.09
CA LYS A 33 -3.42 -6.21 17.81
C LYS A 33 -2.69 -6.07 16.47
N ARG A 34 -3.23 -5.27 15.56
CA ARG A 34 -2.63 -5.04 14.24
C ARG A 34 -1.63 -3.88 14.28
N SER A 35 -0.43 -4.16 14.77
CA SER A 35 0.70 -3.23 14.77
C SER A 35 1.52 -3.34 13.47
N TRP A 36 2.51 -2.45 13.27
CA TRP A 36 3.47 -2.58 12.16
C TRP A 36 4.21 -3.92 12.20
N GLY A 37 4.55 -4.43 13.38
CA GLY A 37 5.16 -5.75 13.54
C GLY A 37 4.27 -6.88 12.99
N THR A 38 2.96 -6.80 13.24
CA THR A 38 1.96 -7.73 12.67
C THR A 38 1.89 -7.58 11.15
N VAL A 39 1.75 -6.36 10.64
CA VAL A 39 1.71 -6.08 9.18
C VAL A 39 2.95 -6.64 8.49
N ARG A 40 4.14 -6.32 8.99
CA ARG A 40 5.41 -6.83 8.48
C ARG A 40 5.43 -8.36 8.45
N LYS A 41 5.06 -9.02 9.55
CA LYS A 41 5.05 -10.48 9.62
C LYS A 41 4.18 -11.08 8.50
N HIS A 42 2.95 -10.58 8.36
CA HIS A 42 2.01 -11.07 7.35
C HIS A 42 2.49 -10.80 5.92
N LEU A 43 3.08 -9.63 5.65
CA LEU A 43 3.65 -9.32 4.34
C LEU A 43 4.85 -10.21 3.98
N LEU A 44 5.73 -10.49 4.94
CA LEU A 44 6.87 -11.39 4.71
C LEU A 44 6.40 -12.83 4.45
N GLN A 45 5.40 -13.31 5.18
CA GLN A 45 4.77 -14.61 4.95
C GLN A 45 4.12 -14.68 3.57
N ALA A 46 3.38 -13.63 3.17
CA ALA A 46 2.79 -13.56 1.84
C ALA A 46 3.84 -13.61 0.72
N ALA A 47 5.06 -13.10 0.96
CA ALA A 47 6.15 -13.08 -0.01
C ALA A 47 6.98 -14.38 -0.07
N GLU A 48 6.87 -15.30 0.90
CA GLU A 48 7.80 -16.42 1.12
C GLU A 48 7.86 -17.45 -0.03
N HIS A 49 6.77 -17.57 -0.81
CA HIS A 49 6.68 -18.49 -1.96
C HIS A 49 6.50 -17.78 -3.31
N LYS A 50 6.80 -16.48 -3.38
CA LYS A 50 6.64 -15.70 -4.62
C LYS A 50 7.97 -15.55 -5.34
N ILE A 51 7.96 -15.74 -6.66
CA ILE A 51 9.13 -15.59 -7.52
C ILE A 51 8.97 -14.31 -8.35
N ALA A 52 10.02 -13.49 -8.41
CA ALA A 52 10.09 -12.31 -9.26
C ALA A 52 11.39 -12.34 -10.06
N ARG A 53 11.28 -12.32 -11.39
CA ARG A 53 12.43 -12.41 -12.33
C ARG A 53 13.36 -13.61 -12.04
N GLY A 54 12.79 -14.77 -11.71
CA GLY A 54 13.53 -16.01 -11.47
C GLY A 54 14.14 -16.16 -10.07
N GLU A 55 14.04 -15.14 -9.21
CA GLU A 55 14.53 -15.19 -7.83
C GLU A 55 13.38 -15.07 -6.82
N SER A 56 13.61 -15.59 -5.60
CA SER A 56 12.64 -15.44 -4.50
C SER A 56 12.44 -13.95 -4.20
N LEU A 57 11.19 -13.48 -4.28
CA LEU A 57 10.80 -12.10 -3.96
C LEU A 57 11.25 -11.72 -2.55
N ARG A 58 11.16 -12.67 -1.61
CA ARG A 58 11.54 -12.50 -0.21
C ARG A 58 12.99 -12.09 -0.02
N SER A 59 13.89 -12.55 -0.89
CA SER A 59 15.32 -12.21 -0.82
C SER A 59 15.59 -10.75 -1.17
N ARG A 60 14.79 -10.16 -2.07
CA ARG A 60 14.93 -8.78 -2.54
C ARG A 60 13.98 -7.80 -1.84
N LEU A 61 12.98 -8.30 -1.13
CA LEU A 61 12.00 -7.50 -0.40
C LEU A 61 12.51 -7.12 0.99
N TYR A 62 12.73 -5.82 1.19
CA TYR A 62 13.02 -5.18 2.46
C TYR A 62 11.75 -4.56 3.04
N ILE A 63 11.38 -5.01 4.24
CA ILE A 63 10.32 -4.40 5.07
C ILE A 63 10.94 -4.05 6.42
N PRO A 64 11.02 -2.76 6.78
CA PRO A 64 11.64 -2.30 8.03
C PRO A 64 11.16 -3.07 9.24
N GLU A 65 12.09 -3.64 10.01
CA GLU A 65 11.81 -4.18 11.35
C GLU A 65 11.31 -3.07 12.28
N VAL A 66 10.56 -3.41 13.33
CA VAL A 66 10.13 -2.43 14.33
C VAL A 66 11.37 -1.84 15.02
N PHE A 67 11.55 -0.54 14.88
CA PHE A 67 12.68 0.17 15.48
C PHE A 67 12.49 0.42 16.98
N THR A 68 13.55 0.15 17.75
CA THR A 68 13.76 0.71 19.09
C THR A 68 15.18 1.27 19.17
N VAL A 69 15.41 2.24 20.06
CA VAL A 69 16.72 2.91 20.18
C VAL A 69 17.80 1.92 20.63
N GLU A 70 17.44 0.99 21.53
CA GLU A 70 18.33 -0.02 22.11
C GLU A 70 18.82 -1.01 21.05
N GLN A 71 18.01 -1.27 20.01
CA GLN A 71 18.34 -2.20 18.94
C GLN A 71 18.89 -1.52 17.69
N ARG A 72 19.11 -0.20 17.70
CA ARG A 72 19.52 0.59 16.51
C ARG A 72 20.68 -0.05 15.75
N ASP A 73 21.77 -0.35 16.44
CA ASP A 73 23.00 -0.82 15.79
C ASP A 73 22.82 -2.25 15.25
N GLN A 74 22.04 -3.10 15.94
CA GLN A 74 21.71 -4.45 15.48
C GLN A 74 20.80 -4.43 14.25
N LEU A 75 19.79 -3.54 14.24
CA LEU A 75 18.89 -3.32 13.11
C LEU A 75 19.66 -2.81 11.88
N ASN A 76 20.58 -1.87 12.09
CA ASN A 76 21.45 -1.37 11.03
C ASN A 76 22.33 -2.49 10.46
N ALA A 77 23.00 -3.27 11.31
CA ALA A 77 23.85 -4.38 10.88
C ALA A 77 23.08 -5.41 10.04
N ARG A 78 21.87 -5.82 10.47
CA ARG A 78 21.01 -6.73 9.70
C ARG A 78 20.59 -6.13 8.35
N ARG A 79 20.22 -4.85 8.33
CA ARG A 79 19.86 -4.13 7.10
C ARG A 79 21.01 -4.09 6.11
N LEU A 80 22.21 -3.70 6.56
CA LEU A 80 23.41 -3.66 5.70
C LEU A 80 23.77 -5.05 5.16
N GLY A 81 23.67 -6.08 5.99
CA GLY A 81 23.85 -7.47 5.56
C GLY A 81 22.84 -7.87 4.47
N HIS A 82 21.57 -7.50 4.63
CA HIS A 82 20.52 -7.78 3.65
C HIS A 82 20.72 -7.02 2.33
N TRP A 83 21.18 -5.77 2.39
CA TRP A 83 21.37 -4.90 1.22
C TRP A 83 22.70 -5.13 0.50
N ARG A 84 23.58 -5.97 1.01
CA ARG A 84 24.94 -6.18 0.48
C ARG A 84 24.97 -6.48 -1.02
N HIS A 85 24.01 -7.23 -1.53
CA HIS A 85 23.91 -7.57 -2.96
C HIS A 85 23.41 -6.42 -3.85
N ALA A 86 22.76 -5.43 -3.24
CA ALA A 86 22.23 -4.24 -3.91
C ALA A 86 23.20 -3.05 -3.92
N VAL A 87 24.38 -3.19 -3.31
CA VAL A 87 25.44 -2.18 -3.37
C VAL A 87 26.11 -2.24 -4.75
N ALA A 88 26.21 -1.08 -5.39
CA ALA A 88 26.91 -0.91 -6.66
C ALA A 88 28.34 -1.44 -6.56
N ALA A 89 28.77 -2.19 -7.58
CA ALA A 89 30.13 -2.71 -7.68
C ALA A 89 30.65 -2.57 -9.11
N PRO A 90 31.92 -2.15 -9.32
CA PRO A 90 32.48 -2.02 -10.66
C PRO A 90 32.35 -3.30 -11.49
N GLY A 91 31.89 -3.15 -12.73
CA GLY A 91 31.73 -4.26 -13.67
C GLY A 91 30.57 -5.22 -13.37
N ARG A 92 29.74 -4.97 -12.35
CA ARG A 92 28.54 -5.77 -12.05
C ARG A 92 27.27 -4.99 -12.35
N PRO A 93 26.23 -5.63 -12.93
CA PRO A 93 24.93 -5.01 -13.06
C PRO A 93 24.38 -4.59 -11.70
N GLN A 94 23.85 -3.37 -11.60
CA GLN A 94 23.20 -2.87 -10.39
C GLN A 94 21.98 -3.75 -10.06
N GLN A 95 21.98 -4.33 -8.85
CA GLN A 95 20.81 -5.06 -8.37
C GLN A 95 19.83 -4.11 -7.67
N LEU A 96 18.54 -4.25 -8.00
CA LEU A 96 17.46 -3.51 -7.38
C LEU A 96 16.80 -4.33 -6.28
N MET A 97 16.54 -3.66 -5.16
CA MET A 97 15.75 -4.15 -4.04
C MET A 97 14.34 -3.59 -4.10
N LEU A 98 13.40 -4.27 -3.45
CA LEU A 98 12.03 -3.79 -3.24
C LEU A 98 11.87 -3.36 -1.78
N LEU A 99 11.34 -2.17 -1.53
CA LEU A 99 10.97 -1.67 -0.22
C LEU A 99 9.45 -1.68 -0.09
N ILE A 100 8.92 -2.15 1.05
CA ILE A 100 7.56 -1.79 1.51
C ILE A 100 7.69 -1.16 2.89
N GLY A 101 7.18 0.06 3.08
CA GLY A 101 7.32 0.79 4.33
C GLY A 101 6.34 1.95 4.47
N GLU A 102 6.13 2.40 5.70
CA GLU A 102 5.35 3.61 5.99
C GLU A 102 6.22 4.85 5.78
N VAL A 103 5.77 5.77 4.93
CA VAL A 103 6.42 7.06 4.68
C VAL A 103 6.16 7.96 5.88
N LYS A 104 7.24 8.50 6.45
CA LYS A 104 7.15 9.55 7.47
C LYS A 104 6.99 10.92 6.82
N GLU A 105 7.86 11.21 5.86
CA GLU A 105 7.91 12.49 5.14
C GLU A 105 8.72 12.33 3.85
N ILE A 106 8.45 13.20 2.87
CA ILE A 106 9.29 13.37 1.68
C ILE A 106 9.63 14.86 1.62
N VAL A 107 10.93 15.18 1.73
CA VAL A 107 11.40 16.55 1.91
C VAL A 107 12.54 16.88 0.95
N PRO A 108 12.74 18.16 0.61
CA PRO A 108 13.93 18.58 -0.13
C PRO A 108 15.23 18.15 0.55
N ALA A 109 16.23 17.82 -0.25
CA ALA A 109 17.59 17.52 0.18
C ALA A 109 18.59 18.42 -0.56
N ARG A 110 19.88 18.36 -0.18
CA ARG A 110 20.94 19.11 -0.86
C ARG A 110 20.96 18.86 -2.38
N TYR A 111 20.63 17.64 -2.79
CA TYR A 111 20.49 17.23 -4.17
C TYR A 111 19.17 16.45 -4.31
N GLY A 112 18.18 17.07 -4.96
CA GLY A 112 16.84 16.48 -5.14
C GLY A 112 16.04 16.40 -3.83
N TYR A 113 15.47 15.23 -3.57
CA TYR A 113 14.58 14.98 -2.44
C TYR A 113 15.02 13.73 -1.68
N ARG A 114 14.51 13.57 -0.45
CA ARG A 114 14.67 12.36 0.34
C ARG A 114 13.35 11.91 0.96
N ALA A 115 13.10 10.62 0.95
CA ALA A 115 12.02 9.99 1.69
C ALA A 115 12.57 9.43 3.00
N VAL A 116 11.88 9.75 4.10
CA VAL A 116 12.13 9.16 5.41
C VAL A 116 11.08 8.08 5.63
N ILE A 117 11.53 6.87 5.94
CA ILE A 117 10.68 5.70 6.16
C ILE A 117 10.63 5.42 7.65
N LYS A 118 9.43 5.22 8.21
CA LYS A 118 9.28 4.86 9.62
C LYS A 118 10.02 3.55 9.89
N HIS A 119 10.55 3.46 11.11
CA HIS A 119 11.43 2.38 11.56
C HIS A 119 12.79 2.27 10.86
N VAL A 120 13.19 3.28 10.08
CA VAL A 120 14.53 3.40 9.50
C VAL A 120 15.09 4.81 9.76
N PRO A 121 15.16 5.27 11.02
CA PRO A 121 15.44 6.68 11.32
C PRO A 121 16.86 7.12 10.96
N ASP A 122 17.78 6.17 10.82
CA ASP A 122 19.19 6.36 10.51
C ASP A 122 19.50 6.30 9.00
N GLN A 123 18.52 6.02 8.15
CA GLN A 123 18.71 5.94 6.70
C GLN A 123 17.56 6.59 5.95
N ALA A 124 17.87 7.68 5.24
CA ALA A 124 16.97 8.28 4.25
C ALA A 124 17.21 7.67 2.86
N PHE A 125 16.18 7.70 2.02
CA PHE A 125 16.23 7.23 0.64
C PHE A 125 16.20 8.42 -0.30
N ALA A 126 17.17 8.53 -1.21
CA ALA A 126 17.25 9.62 -2.17
C ALA A 126 16.21 9.45 -3.29
N LEU A 127 15.69 10.58 -3.79
CA LEU A 127 14.78 10.66 -4.94
C LEU A 127 15.24 11.81 -5.83
N ASP A 128 15.26 11.58 -7.13
CA ASP A 128 15.46 12.67 -8.08
C ASP A 128 14.19 13.55 -8.20
N GLU A 129 14.38 14.75 -8.72
CA GLU A 129 13.30 15.72 -8.87
C GLU A 129 12.22 15.26 -9.86
N ALA A 130 12.59 14.53 -10.91
CA ALA A 130 11.65 14.07 -11.91
C ALA A 130 10.69 13.02 -11.32
N LEU A 131 11.21 12.11 -10.49
CA LEU A 131 10.44 11.12 -9.75
C LEU A 131 9.54 11.79 -8.73
N TYR A 132 10.04 12.79 -7.99
CA TYR A 132 9.22 13.56 -7.04
C TYR A 132 8.05 14.26 -7.73
N ARG A 133 8.29 14.94 -8.87
CA ARG A 133 7.21 15.59 -9.64
C ARG A 133 6.19 14.58 -10.20
N ARG A 134 6.65 13.42 -10.69
CA ARG A 134 5.75 12.34 -11.16
C ARG A 134 4.91 11.78 -10.02
N LEU A 135 5.51 11.59 -8.84
CA LEU A 135 4.83 11.14 -7.63
C LEU A 135 3.70 12.11 -7.26
N GLY A 136 3.98 13.41 -7.17
CA GLY A 136 3.00 14.43 -6.80
C GLY A 136 1.78 14.46 -7.74
N ARG A 137 2.01 14.33 -9.05
CA ARG A 137 0.92 14.30 -10.05
C ARG A 137 0.13 12.99 -10.02
N ARG A 138 0.81 11.85 -9.83
CA ARG A 138 0.17 10.53 -9.93
C ARG A 138 -0.65 10.17 -8.69
N PHE A 139 -0.20 10.62 -7.52
CA PHE A 139 -0.80 10.27 -6.22
C PHE A 139 -1.33 11.53 -5.51
N GLU A 140 -1.78 12.52 -6.28
CA GLU A 140 -2.30 13.79 -5.75
C GLU A 140 -3.43 13.56 -4.74
N ALA A 141 -4.36 12.65 -5.05
CA ALA A 141 -5.49 12.33 -4.18
C ALA A 141 -5.02 11.72 -2.85
N GLU A 142 -4.14 10.72 -2.89
CA GLU A 142 -3.62 10.08 -1.67
C GLU A 142 -2.77 11.05 -0.84
N LEU A 143 -1.95 11.90 -1.49
CA LEU A 143 -1.14 12.91 -0.81
C LEU A 143 -2.01 14.01 -0.18
N THR A 144 -3.08 14.41 -0.85
CA THR A 144 -4.05 15.38 -0.33
C THR A 144 -4.77 14.83 0.89
N LEU A 145 -5.25 13.58 0.82
CA LEU A 145 -5.86 12.90 1.96
C LEU A 145 -4.89 12.83 3.14
N TRP A 146 -3.64 12.44 2.89
CA TRP A 146 -2.62 12.33 3.93
C TRP A 146 -2.24 13.67 4.56
N GLY A 147 -2.22 14.76 3.78
CA GLY A 147 -2.00 16.11 4.31
C GLY A 147 -3.20 16.71 5.04
N ALA A 148 -4.41 16.19 4.81
CA ALA A 148 -5.65 16.73 5.39
C ALA A 148 -6.03 16.13 6.75
N THR A 149 -5.46 14.97 7.12
CA THR A 149 -5.82 14.29 8.38
C THR A 149 -4.71 13.38 8.91
N ASP A 150 -4.60 13.31 10.24
CA ASP A 150 -3.75 12.33 10.93
C ASP A 150 -4.37 10.92 11.00
N GLY A 151 -5.59 10.74 10.49
CA GLY A 151 -6.32 9.46 10.48
C GLY A 151 -5.80 8.43 9.48
N VAL A 152 -4.86 8.80 8.60
CA VAL A 152 -4.29 7.91 7.59
C VAL A 152 -2.77 7.84 7.67
N ARG A 153 -2.24 6.70 7.24
CA ARG A 153 -0.82 6.43 7.04
C ARG A 153 -0.56 6.33 5.55
N MET A 154 0.63 6.74 5.13
CA MET A 154 1.08 6.61 3.76
C MET A 154 2.03 5.42 3.62
N LEU A 155 1.63 4.39 2.87
CA LEU A 155 2.50 3.26 2.55
C LEU A 155 3.15 3.51 1.19
N THR A 156 4.41 3.10 1.07
CA THR A 156 5.12 3.05 -0.20
C THR A 156 5.55 1.64 -0.52
N ILE A 157 5.47 1.29 -1.80
CA ILE A 157 6.26 0.23 -2.40
C ILE A 157 7.26 0.89 -3.36
N ALA A 158 8.54 0.56 -3.27
CA ALA A 158 9.56 1.22 -4.08
C ALA A 158 10.65 0.25 -4.52
N THR A 159 11.18 0.42 -5.73
CA THR A 159 12.45 -0.20 -6.12
C THR A 159 13.59 0.75 -5.84
N PHE A 160 14.66 0.27 -5.22
CA PHE A 160 15.84 1.09 -4.92
C PHE A 160 17.14 0.34 -5.21
N ALA A 161 18.18 1.10 -5.51
CA ALA A 161 19.57 0.66 -5.59
C ALA A 161 20.36 1.30 -4.46
N VAL A 162 21.48 0.68 -4.06
CA VAL A 162 22.43 1.29 -3.13
C VAL A 162 23.68 1.66 -3.92
N ASN A 163 24.09 2.92 -3.89
CA ASN A 163 25.30 3.35 -4.60
C ASN A 163 26.58 2.91 -3.85
N GLU A 164 27.75 3.17 -4.41
CA GLU A 164 29.05 2.78 -3.83
C GLU A 164 29.32 3.42 -2.45
N THR A 165 28.70 4.57 -2.16
CA THR A 165 28.80 5.24 -0.86
C THR A 165 27.77 4.76 0.16
N GLY A 166 26.99 3.73 -0.17
CA GLY A 166 25.99 3.14 0.72
C GLY A 166 24.66 3.89 0.78
N ILE A 167 24.45 4.90 -0.07
CA ILE A 167 23.23 5.71 -0.10
C ILE A 167 22.18 4.99 -0.96
N PRO A 168 21.01 4.62 -0.40
CA PRO A 168 19.92 4.05 -1.16
C PRO A 168 19.20 5.15 -1.97
N THR A 169 18.97 4.89 -3.25
CA THR A 169 18.27 5.78 -4.18
C THR A 169 17.08 5.05 -4.78
N ILE A 170 15.90 5.64 -4.67
CA ILE A 170 14.66 5.08 -5.22
C ILE A 170 14.63 5.35 -6.74
N ALA A 171 14.43 4.29 -7.51
CA ALA A 171 14.27 4.37 -8.96
C ALA A 171 12.79 4.51 -9.37
N GLU A 172 11.90 3.77 -8.71
CA GLU A 172 10.46 3.79 -8.93
C GLU A 172 9.74 3.61 -7.60
N LEU A 173 8.56 4.22 -7.46
CA LEU A 173 7.72 4.03 -6.27
C LEU A 173 6.23 4.10 -6.61
N SER A 174 5.41 3.60 -5.69
CA SER A 174 3.96 3.77 -5.69
C SER A 174 3.46 3.93 -4.27
N LEU A 175 2.41 4.72 -4.10
CA LEU A 175 1.79 5.00 -2.81
C LEU A 175 0.44 4.29 -2.64
N MET A 176 0.07 4.08 -1.39
CA MET A 176 -1.24 3.61 -0.96
C MET A 176 -1.54 4.20 0.42
N ALA A 177 -2.66 4.92 0.55
CA ALA A 177 -3.15 5.36 1.85
C ALA A 177 -3.81 4.19 2.58
N VAL A 178 -3.61 4.11 3.89
CA VAL A 178 -4.27 3.14 4.76
C VAL A 178 -4.73 3.83 6.05
N THR A 179 -5.80 3.34 6.67
CA THR A 179 -6.25 3.84 7.98
C THR A 179 -5.26 3.49 9.09
N LEU A 180 -5.50 4.00 10.31
CA LEU A 180 -4.72 3.61 11.49
C LEU A 180 -4.78 2.10 11.80
N GLN A 181 -5.80 1.40 11.29
CA GLN A 181 -5.98 -0.05 11.38
C GLN A 181 -5.39 -0.81 10.18
N TRP A 182 -4.55 -0.15 9.37
CA TRP A 182 -3.85 -0.72 8.21
C TRP A 182 -4.79 -1.24 7.10
N LEU A 183 -6.00 -0.68 7.02
CA LEU A 183 -6.95 -0.97 5.96
C LEU A 183 -6.77 0.02 4.81
N PRO A 184 -6.57 -0.43 3.56
CA PRO A 184 -6.40 0.46 2.41
C PRO A 184 -7.61 1.35 2.17
N VAL A 185 -7.39 2.60 1.78
CA VAL A 185 -8.43 3.57 1.43
C VAL A 185 -7.96 4.44 0.26
N ASP A 186 -8.85 4.72 -0.69
CA ASP A 186 -8.51 5.54 -1.86
C ASP A 186 -8.87 7.03 -1.69
N ASN A 187 -9.85 7.35 -0.84
CA ASN A 187 -10.32 8.72 -0.62
C ASN A 187 -10.98 8.90 0.77
N LEU A 188 -11.38 10.15 1.08
CA LEU A 188 -11.98 10.51 2.36
C LEU A 188 -13.30 9.78 2.64
N PHE A 189 -14.13 9.55 1.63
CA PHE A 189 -15.41 8.86 1.81
C PHE A 189 -15.22 7.38 2.13
N GLU A 190 -14.26 6.71 1.47
CA GLU A 190 -13.89 5.33 1.84
C GLU A 190 -13.32 5.28 3.26
N MET A 191 -12.51 6.25 3.65
CA MET A 191 -11.97 6.34 5.01
C MET A 191 -13.10 6.46 6.04
N GLN A 192 -14.05 7.37 5.83
CA GLN A 192 -15.21 7.55 6.72
C GLN A 192 -16.05 6.27 6.84
N LEU A 193 -16.29 5.57 5.72
CA LEU A 193 -16.99 4.30 5.75
C LEU A 193 -16.22 3.26 6.56
N VAL A 194 -14.92 3.08 6.28
CA VAL A 194 -14.08 2.11 6.99
C VAL A 194 -14.02 2.42 8.48
N ASP A 195 -13.83 3.68 8.85
CA ASP A 195 -13.82 4.11 10.26
C ASP A 195 -15.16 3.79 10.94
N ARG A 196 -16.29 4.07 10.27
CA ARG A 196 -17.61 3.74 10.79
C ARG A 196 -17.77 2.23 11.02
N LEU A 197 -17.37 1.40 10.07
CA LEU A 197 -17.43 -0.06 10.19
C LEU A 197 -16.56 -0.58 11.34
N VAL A 198 -15.38 -0.01 11.53
CA VAL A 198 -14.49 -0.33 12.65
C VAL A 198 -15.13 0.07 13.98
N THR A 199 -15.68 1.28 14.09
CA THR A 199 -16.35 1.79 15.30
C THR A 199 -17.58 0.97 15.66
N GLU A 200 -18.38 0.57 14.67
CA GLU A 200 -19.54 -0.30 14.85
C GLU A 200 -19.20 -1.77 15.09
N ARG A 201 -17.90 -2.10 15.18
CA ARG A 201 -17.40 -3.46 15.40
C ARG A 201 -17.94 -4.45 14.36
N ARG A 202 -17.95 -4.05 13.10
CA ARG A 202 -18.30 -4.93 11.99
C ARG A 202 -17.14 -5.82 11.60
N SER A 203 -17.45 -7.00 11.05
CA SER A 203 -16.50 -7.85 10.35
C SER A 203 -16.66 -7.68 8.86
N PHE A 204 -15.58 -7.38 8.14
CA PHE A 204 -15.65 -7.08 6.71
C PHE A 204 -14.35 -7.38 5.96
N ILE A 205 -14.43 -7.40 4.64
CA ILE A 205 -13.27 -7.43 3.74
C ILE A 205 -13.28 -6.13 2.93
N LYS A 206 -12.19 -5.37 3.00
CA LYS A 206 -11.97 -4.16 2.18
C LYS A 206 -11.68 -4.58 0.74
N GLY A 207 -12.45 -4.04 -0.20
CA GLY A 207 -12.17 -4.19 -1.62
C GLY A 207 -10.95 -3.37 -2.03
N LEU A 208 -10.09 -3.96 -2.85
CA LEU A 208 -8.95 -3.30 -3.48
C LEU A 208 -9.15 -3.22 -4.99
N ARG A 209 -8.99 -2.03 -5.56
CA ARG A 209 -9.01 -1.84 -7.01
C ARG A 209 -7.62 -2.15 -7.57
N TYR A 210 -7.34 -3.42 -7.86
CA TYR A 210 -6.16 -3.81 -8.63
C TYR A 210 -6.54 -4.80 -9.73
N ASN A 211 -5.95 -4.62 -10.91
CA ASN A 211 -6.20 -5.45 -12.10
C ASN A 211 -7.64 -5.38 -12.66
N VAL A 212 -8.38 -4.32 -12.38
CA VAL A 212 -9.72 -4.06 -12.90
C VAL A 212 -9.74 -2.77 -13.72
N SER A 213 -10.61 -2.71 -14.72
CA SER A 213 -10.82 -1.48 -15.50
C SER A 213 -11.28 -0.34 -14.59
N PRO A 214 -10.89 0.93 -14.86
CA PRO A 214 -11.46 2.08 -14.16
C PRO A 214 -13.00 2.14 -14.21
N SER A 215 -13.62 1.57 -15.24
CA SER A 215 -15.07 1.48 -15.38
C SER A 215 -15.73 0.38 -14.55
N THR A 216 -14.96 -0.58 -14.02
CA THR A 216 -15.50 -1.67 -13.19
C THR A 216 -15.86 -1.12 -11.83
N VAL A 217 -17.12 -1.27 -11.43
CA VAL A 217 -17.57 -0.97 -10.08
C VAL A 217 -17.08 -2.08 -9.14
N VAL A 218 -16.30 -1.68 -8.14
CA VAL A 218 -15.77 -2.57 -7.11
C VAL A 218 -16.38 -2.14 -5.78
N ALA A 219 -16.88 -3.11 -5.02
CA ALA A 219 -17.36 -2.83 -3.68
C ALA A 219 -16.23 -2.28 -2.82
N THR A 220 -16.47 -1.18 -2.13
CA THR A 220 -15.53 -0.60 -1.19
C THR A 220 -15.27 -1.57 -0.05
N ALA A 221 -16.31 -2.23 0.46
CA ALA A 221 -16.21 -3.27 1.48
C ALA A 221 -17.31 -4.34 1.33
N ALA A 222 -17.05 -5.54 1.82
CA ALA A 222 -18.03 -6.62 1.95
C ALA A 222 -18.18 -7.00 3.43
N LEU A 223 -19.35 -6.75 4.02
CA LEU A 223 -19.66 -7.19 5.38
C LEU A 223 -19.81 -8.71 5.39
N ILE A 224 -19.18 -9.39 6.36
CA ILE A 224 -19.20 -10.85 6.49
C ILE A 224 -19.90 -11.31 7.78
N ASP A 225 -20.60 -10.40 8.44
CA ASP A 225 -21.35 -10.60 9.69
C ASP A 225 -22.86 -10.41 9.52
N THR A 226 -23.37 -10.42 8.28
CA THR A 226 -24.78 -10.15 7.95
C THR A 226 -25.60 -11.41 7.59
N GLY A 227 -25.15 -12.59 8.02
CA GLY A 227 -25.78 -13.87 7.69
C GLY A 227 -25.04 -14.63 6.59
N ASP A 228 -25.76 -15.46 5.82
CA ASP A 228 -25.17 -16.45 4.92
C ASP A 228 -24.48 -15.86 3.68
N ARG A 229 -24.77 -14.61 3.33
CA ARG A 229 -24.17 -13.92 2.18
C ARG A 229 -23.53 -12.60 2.61
N PRO A 230 -22.36 -12.25 2.07
CA PRO A 230 -21.77 -10.96 2.33
C PRO A 230 -22.64 -9.81 1.84
N THR A 231 -22.76 -8.74 2.62
CA THR A 231 -23.42 -7.49 2.19
C THR A 231 -22.39 -6.56 1.57
N MET A 232 -22.56 -6.23 0.29
CA MET A 232 -21.63 -5.38 -0.46
C MET A 232 -21.95 -3.90 -0.24
N LEU A 233 -20.93 -3.12 0.11
CA LEU A 233 -21.01 -1.67 0.32
C LEU A 233 -20.21 -0.95 -0.75
N PHE A 234 -20.80 0.09 -1.32
CA PHE A 234 -20.20 0.89 -2.39
C PHE A 234 -20.11 2.35 -1.95
N VAL A 235 -18.96 2.96 -2.16
CA VAL A 235 -18.81 4.41 -2.11
C VAL A 235 -18.73 4.90 -3.55
N SER A 236 -19.73 5.67 -3.96
CA SER A 236 -19.77 6.31 -5.27
C SER A 236 -19.76 7.81 -5.09
N SER A 237 -18.98 8.52 -5.89
CA SER A 237 -19.24 9.95 -6.12
C SER A 237 -20.61 10.12 -6.79
N LEU A 238 -21.25 11.28 -6.60
CA LEU A 238 -22.53 11.59 -7.27
C LEU A 238 -22.45 11.46 -8.81
N ALA A 239 -21.27 11.73 -9.39
CA ALA A 239 -21.00 11.56 -10.82
C ALA A 239 -20.94 10.08 -11.25
N GLU A 240 -20.43 9.19 -10.39
CA GLU A 240 -20.42 7.74 -10.62
C GLU A 240 -21.80 7.13 -10.41
N ALA A 241 -22.55 7.62 -9.42
CA ALA A 241 -23.94 7.21 -9.19
C ALA A 241 -24.87 7.56 -10.37
N ALA A 242 -24.66 8.72 -11.02
CA ALA A 242 -25.44 9.13 -12.19
C ALA A 242 -25.19 8.24 -13.43
N ARG A 243 -23.98 7.69 -13.58
CA ARG A 243 -23.64 6.72 -14.64
C ARG A 243 -24.30 5.36 -14.39
N TRP A 244 -24.41 4.95 -13.11
CA TRP A 244 -25.12 3.72 -12.74
C TRP A 244 -26.62 3.77 -13.08
N GLY A 245 -27.23 4.95 -13.00
CA GLY A 245 -28.65 5.14 -13.33
C GLY A 245 -28.99 5.09 -14.82
N THR A 246 -27.99 5.13 -15.71
CA THR A 246 -28.17 5.18 -17.17
C THR A 246 -27.82 3.88 -17.90
N ASP A 247 -27.08 2.97 -17.27
CA ASP A 247 -26.83 1.63 -17.84
C ASP A 247 -28.05 0.71 -17.60
N ARG A 248 -28.68 0.29 -18.69
CA ARG A 248 -29.88 -0.57 -18.68
C ARG A 248 -29.55 -2.04 -18.37
N GLU A 249 -28.27 -2.43 -18.47
CA GLU A 249 -27.74 -3.78 -18.25
C GLU A 249 -27.42 -4.11 -16.78
N SER A 250 -27.30 -3.12 -15.89
CA SER A 250 -27.01 -3.34 -14.47
C SER A 250 -28.25 -3.71 -13.63
N ARG A 251 -29.44 -3.77 -14.25
CA ARG A 251 -30.71 -4.16 -13.60
C ARG A 251 -30.93 -5.68 -13.46
N GLU A 252 -30.13 -6.52 -14.13
CA GLU A 252 -30.32 -7.98 -14.12
C GLU A 252 -29.15 -8.76 -13.49
N GLN A 253 -28.56 -8.25 -12.41
CA GLN A 253 -27.76 -9.06 -11.47
C GLN A 253 -28.45 -9.09 -10.10
N PRO A 254 -28.84 -10.25 -9.57
CA PRO A 254 -29.64 -10.30 -8.35
C PRO A 254 -28.74 -10.12 -7.14
N LEU A 255 -28.47 -8.87 -6.74
CA LEU A 255 -27.93 -8.57 -5.43
C LEU A 255 -28.67 -7.37 -4.86
N ALA A 256 -29.47 -7.66 -3.83
CA ALA A 256 -30.15 -6.68 -3.00
C ALA A 256 -29.11 -5.73 -2.37
N ALA A 257 -28.86 -4.61 -3.05
CA ALA A 257 -28.11 -3.49 -2.50
C ALA A 257 -29.07 -2.67 -1.64
N THR A 258 -29.00 -2.83 -0.32
CA THR A 258 -29.72 -1.96 0.62
C THR A 258 -28.97 -0.63 0.69
N TRP A 259 -29.61 0.41 0.18
CA TRP A 259 -29.11 1.79 0.21
C TRP A 259 -29.14 2.32 1.64
N CYS A 260 -27.98 2.68 2.20
CA CYS A 260 -27.93 3.48 3.42
C CYS A 260 -27.52 4.91 3.03
N GLY A 261 -28.53 5.76 2.80
CA GLY A 261 -28.33 7.19 2.68
C GLY A 261 -27.96 7.76 4.05
N ILE A 262 -26.84 8.48 4.12
CA ILE A 262 -26.46 9.23 5.31
C ILE A 262 -27.15 10.60 5.21
N THR A 263 -28.13 10.84 6.07
CA THR A 263 -28.58 12.18 6.48
C THR A 263 -27.75 12.66 7.65
#